data_AF-A0A939B3I8-F1
#
_entry.id   AF-A0A939B3I8-F1
#
_cell.length_a   1.000
_cell.length_b   1.000
_cell.length_c   1.000
_cell.angle_alpha   90.00
_cell.angle_beta   90.00
_cell.angle_gamma   90.00
#
_symmetry.space_group_name_H-M   'P 1'
#
loop_
_entity.id
_entity.type
_entity.pdbx_description
1 polymer ?
#
loop_
_entity_poly.entity_id
_entity_poly.type
_entity_poly.pdbx_seq_one_letter_code
_entity_poly.pdbx_strand_id
1 'polypeptide(L)'
;MPLTDKLNHIDYNWYLVRTKPGHEKELCSIIECCKSETKNILEAYCPTHTTVNVYHGGNERRMPLFDGYVFVLATQKALADFIRDKYPNASIRYNRKQAKEDKATPCTIPEVQMKAFMDFNENYADKVVVLERPYADYAKNPNEHNIPNEIVRVLDGPLAGCEGYVCRFRRKRGLVFEVQGVMPGSHLTVYYPNIYELHVVRLHNAEGDRLSIGTEKDRAADLLVGVLQACGCGKRTLSMLHYIIEHLAANLSLTSLCLDLLKQNHKALSHRLAEMTNEEAGQLLNLARYEHDNNGYVRKAYSKLIIRPFLTPTSGIDMEGKGEITFKHDEFTEIIRRVDISEEIYYPSKKKSAKVAETYYAHIGLVENHDSKEYTLFANWDYFLGEYFLTSGKANEQLVKGTVKHVVCATQGACESSTINGKLKQDEKEKLIESFRNYSPTLYKTLTDESSPVKAISGFKIGDNCLNVFAIKSKPKERATATDTLIHTCISICTEINTTNHLALWRRYLQTVWLHK
;
A
#
# COMPACT_ATOMS: atom_id res chain seq x y z
N MET A 1 16.21 -24.35 47.11
CA MET A 1 15.20 -23.29 46.83
C MET A 1 15.95 -21.99 46.65
N PRO A 2 15.81 -21.24 45.54
CA PRO A 2 16.39 -19.92 45.45
C PRO A 2 15.62 -19.00 46.41
N LEU A 3 16.33 -18.25 47.27
CA LEU A 3 15.73 -17.16 48.03
C LEU A 3 15.12 -16.17 47.03
N THR A 4 13.80 -16.07 47.01
CA THR A 4 13.09 -15.03 46.26
C THR A 4 13.43 -13.72 46.93
N ASP A 5 14.27 -12.93 46.30
CA ASP A 5 14.56 -11.56 46.68
C ASP A 5 13.29 -10.72 46.51
N LYS A 6 12.54 -10.55 47.60
CA LYS A 6 11.23 -9.90 47.60
C LYS A 6 11.31 -8.39 47.32
N LEU A 7 12.51 -7.83 47.15
CA LEU A 7 12.78 -6.39 47.01
C LEU A 7 13.56 -6.03 45.72
N ASN A 8 13.76 -6.98 44.78
CA ASN A 8 14.52 -6.79 43.53
C ASN A 8 15.86 -6.06 43.76
N HIS A 9 16.64 -6.52 44.74
CA HIS A 9 17.99 -6.03 45.01
C HIS A 9 19.03 -6.48 43.97
N ILE A 10 18.74 -7.53 43.20
CA ILE A 10 19.71 -8.15 42.27
C ILE A 10 19.39 -7.84 40.80
N ASP A 11 18.11 -7.70 40.45
CA ASP A 11 17.69 -7.57 39.04
C ASP A 11 17.79 -6.12 38.52
N TYR A 12 18.54 -5.97 37.43
CA TYR A 12 18.61 -4.70 36.71
C TYR A 12 17.36 -4.48 35.89
N ASN A 13 16.75 -3.31 36.07
CA ASN A 13 15.58 -2.89 35.31
C ASN A 13 15.72 -1.40 34.97
N TRP A 14 15.10 -0.99 33.85
CA TRP A 14 14.91 0.41 33.55
C TRP A 14 13.77 0.98 34.38
N TYR A 15 14.07 1.93 35.25
CA TYR A 15 13.11 2.64 36.08
C TYR A 15 12.77 4.01 35.51
N LEU A 16 11.52 4.41 35.63
CA LEU A 16 11.07 5.77 35.34
C LEU A 16 11.22 6.65 36.58
N VAL A 17 12.09 7.66 36.50
CA VAL A 17 12.32 8.65 37.56
C VAL A 17 11.71 9.98 37.16
N ARG A 18 10.89 10.55 38.05
CA ARG A 18 10.29 11.88 37.88
C ARG A 18 11.17 12.92 38.57
N THR A 19 11.52 13.99 37.86
CA THR A 19 12.17 15.20 38.39
C THR A 19 11.30 16.43 38.07
N LYS A 20 11.77 17.63 38.45
CA LYS A 20 11.16 18.89 38.01
C LYS A 20 11.40 19.07 36.51
N PRO A 21 10.38 19.49 35.72
CA PRO A 21 10.57 19.89 34.33
C PRO A 21 11.78 20.80 34.13
N GLY A 22 12.67 20.44 33.20
CA GLY A 22 13.89 21.18 32.87
C GLY A 22 15.14 20.78 33.69
N HIS A 23 15.02 19.88 34.66
CA HIS A 23 16.14 19.38 35.49
C HIS A 23 16.58 17.95 35.12
N GLU A 24 16.15 17.42 33.99
CA GLU A 24 16.42 16.04 33.56
C GLU A 24 17.91 15.83 33.26
N LYS A 25 18.53 16.78 32.55
CA LYS A 25 19.97 16.75 32.24
C LYS A 25 20.82 16.82 33.51
N GLU A 26 20.41 17.66 34.48
CA GLU A 26 21.09 17.78 35.76
C GLU A 26 21.07 16.43 36.51
N LEU A 27 19.91 15.79 36.60
CA LEU A 27 19.77 14.48 37.23
C LEU A 27 20.65 13.42 36.53
N CYS A 28 20.65 13.35 35.19
CA CYS A 28 21.54 12.46 34.43
C CYS A 28 23.02 12.74 34.73
N SER A 29 23.45 14.00 34.77
CA SER A 29 24.83 14.36 35.07
C SER A 29 25.24 13.95 36.48
N ILE A 30 24.39 14.14 37.48
CA ILE A 30 24.68 13.73 38.86
C ILE A 30 24.77 12.20 38.96
N ILE A 31 23.88 11.47 38.29
CA ILE A 31 23.95 9.99 38.24
C ILE A 31 25.28 9.55 37.64
N GLU A 32 25.71 10.14 36.51
CA GLU A 32 26.95 9.76 35.85
C GLU A 32 28.18 10.13 36.69
N CYS A 33 28.19 11.30 37.34
CA CYS A 33 29.27 11.69 38.26
C CYS A 33 29.40 10.76 39.48
N CYS A 34 28.27 10.30 40.03
CA CYS A 34 28.26 9.44 41.20
C CYS A 34 28.36 7.94 40.88
N LYS A 35 28.45 7.57 39.60
CA LYS A 35 28.37 6.17 39.14
C LYS A 35 29.47 5.25 39.69
N SER A 36 30.67 5.78 39.88
CA SER A 36 31.80 5.05 40.47
C SER A 36 31.60 4.72 41.96
N GLU A 37 30.86 5.57 42.67
CA GLU A 37 30.54 5.42 44.10
C GLU A 37 29.25 4.63 44.30
N THR A 38 28.28 4.80 43.40
CA THR A 38 26.93 4.25 43.50
C THR A 38 26.82 2.97 42.69
N LYS A 39 27.32 1.87 43.27
CA LYS A 39 27.24 0.53 42.66
C LYS A 39 25.79 0.17 42.31
N ASN A 40 25.60 -0.57 41.22
CA ASN A 40 24.31 -1.05 40.71
C ASN A 40 23.38 0.01 40.08
N ILE A 41 23.93 1.16 39.66
CA ILE A 41 23.32 2.07 38.68
C ILE A 41 24.22 2.07 37.45
N LEU A 42 23.69 1.66 36.30
CA LEU A 42 24.47 1.41 35.09
C LEU A 42 24.33 2.53 34.06
N GLU A 43 23.14 3.13 33.95
CA GLU A 43 22.85 4.08 32.88
C GLU A 43 21.72 5.03 33.27
N ALA A 44 21.79 6.27 32.81
CA ALA A 44 20.71 7.24 32.91
C ALA A 44 20.47 7.89 31.54
N TYR A 45 19.24 7.81 31.05
CA TYR A 45 18.85 8.28 29.73
C TYR A 45 17.79 9.40 29.83
N CYS A 46 18.01 10.49 29.08
CA CYS A 46 17.14 11.66 29.03
C CYS A 46 16.57 11.85 27.62
N PRO A 47 15.27 11.58 27.40
CA PRO A 47 14.64 11.65 26.08
C PRO A 47 14.31 13.08 25.64
N THR A 48 15.27 13.80 25.06
CA THR A 48 15.08 15.23 24.74
C THR A 48 14.55 15.54 23.32
N HIS A 49 14.67 14.60 22.38
CA HIS A 49 14.39 14.86 20.96
C HIS A 49 12.92 14.65 20.55
N THR A 50 12.21 13.69 21.16
CA THR A 50 10.77 13.49 20.90
C THR A 50 10.00 14.65 21.49
N THR A 51 9.34 15.42 20.65
CA THR A 51 8.69 16.67 21.04
C THR A 51 7.24 16.73 20.57
N VAL A 52 6.43 17.44 21.34
CA VAL A 52 5.02 17.73 21.04
C VAL A 52 4.78 19.23 21.05
N ASN A 53 3.78 19.68 20.27
CA ASN A 53 3.33 21.07 20.32
C ASN A 53 2.35 21.22 21.48
N VAL A 54 2.69 22.08 22.42
CA VAL A 54 1.86 22.40 23.58
C VAL A 54 1.30 23.80 23.39
N TYR A 55 -0.03 23.91 23.46
CA TYR A 55 -0.73 25.19 23.47
C TYR A 55 -0.90 25.66 24.91
N HIS A 56 -0.25 26.75 25.28
CA HIS A 56 -0.41 27.36 26.59
C HIS A 56 -0.44 28.89 26.50
N GLY A 57 -1.51 29.51 27.01
CA GLY A 57 -1.63 30.97 27.06
C GLY A 57 -1.59 31.68 25.70
N GLY A 58 -2.15 31.07 24.64
CA GLY A 58 -2.18 31.64 23.29
C GLY A 58 -0.90 31.47 22.47
N ASN A 59 0.14 30.86 23.03
CA ASN A 59 1.40 30.56 22.33
C ASN A 59 1.56 29.04 22.13
N GLU A 60 1.92 28.64 20.92
CA GLU A 60 2.34 27.28 20.59
C GLU A 60 3.84 27.14 20.88
N ARG A 61 4.22 26.18 21.75
CA ARG A 61 5.63 25.87 22.05
C ARG A 61 5.89 24.39 21.83
N ARG A 62 7.07 24.07 21.30
CA ARG A 62 7.54 22.68 21.12
C ARG A 62 8.27 22.26 22.40
N MET A 63 7.76 21.24 23.09
CA MET A 63 8.33 20.72 24.34
C MET A 63 8.64 19.23 24.23
N PRO A 64 9.65 18.69 24.96
CA PRO A 64 9.88 17.26 25.03
C PRO A 64 8.62 16.52 25.50
N LEU A 65 8.31 15.40 24.85
CA LEU A 65 7.15 14.56 25.20
C LEU A 65 7.26 14.01 26.62
N PHE A 66 8.48 13.75 27.10
CA PHE A 66 8.78 13.21 28.42
C PHE A 66 9.42 14.25 29.33
N ASP A 67 8.87 15.46 29.34
CA ASP A 67 9.27 16.52 30.26
C ASP A 67 9.11 16.09 31.73
N GLY A 68 10.13 16.33 32.54
CA GLY A 68 10.22 15.91 33.94
C GLY A 68 10.57 14.45 34.16
N TYR A 69 11.05 13.71 33.16
CA TYR A 69 11.37 12.28 33.28
C TYR A 69 12.80 11.91 32.86
N VAL A 70 13.38 10.98 33.60
CA VAL A 70 14.66 10.33 33.31
C VAL A 70 14.50 8.82 33.47
N PHE A 71 15.07 8.05 32.55
CA PHE A 71 15.11 6.59 32.64
C PHE A 71 16.43 6.15 33.24
N VAL A 72 16.39 5.24 34.21
CA VAL A 72 17.60 4.79 34.91
C VAL A 72 17.67 3.28 34.96
N LEU A 73 18.72 2.70 34.39
CA LEU A 73 19.01 1.27 34.47
C LEU A 73 19.74 0.98 35.78
N ALA A 74 19.07 0.31 36.72
CA ALA A 74 19.62 0.08 38.06
C ALA A 74 18.97 -1.14 38.73
N THR A 75 19.42 -1.47 39.95
CA THR A 75 18.61 -2.24 40.91
C THR A 75 17.74 -1.29 41.75
N GLN A 76 16.58 -1.74 42.22
CA GLN A 76 15.59 -0.86 42.87
C GLN A 76 16.17 -0.16 44.11
N LYS A 77 16.93 -0.91 44.93
CA LYS A 77 17.52 -0.40 46.17
C LYS A 77 18.55 0.68 45.90
N ALA A 78 19.46 0.45 44.96
CA ALA A 78 20.51 1.42 44.62
C ALA A 78 19.90 2.75 44.14
N LEU A 79 18.87 2.68 43.30
CA LEU A 79 18.18 3.88 42.82
C LEU A 79 17.42 4.62 43.94
N ALA A 80 16.74 3.89 44.83
CA ALA A 80 16.03 4.48 45.96
C ALA A 80 16.99 5.16 46.95
N ASP A 81 18.12 4.51 47.25
CA ASP A 81 19.16 5.06 48.12
C ASP A 81 19.79 6.32 47.48
N PHE A 82 20.12 6.28 46.19
CA PHE A 82 20.64 7.42 45.44
C PHE A 82 19.68 8.63 45.48
N ILE A 83 18.40 8.42 45.20
CA ILE A 83 17.41 9.51 45.21
C ILE A 83 17.29 10.11 46.61
N ARG A 84 17.23 9.28 47.66
CA ARG A 84 17.15 9.76 49.05
C ARG A 84 18.36 10.61 49.44
N ASP A 85 19.56 10.14 49.11
CA ASP A 85 20.81 10.68 49.67
C ASP A 85 21.45 11.76 48.80
N LYS A 86 21.26 11.72 47.47
CA LYS A 86 21.96 12.58 46.51
C LYS A 86 21.02 13.51 45.73
N TYR A 87 19.77 13.12 45.50
CA TYR A 87 18.82 13.93 44.70
C TYR A 87 17.36 13.83 45.22
N PRO A 88 17.06 14.35 46.42
CA PRO A 88 15.77 14.16 47.10
C PRO A 88 14.58 14.84 46.40
N ASN A 89 14.85 15.67 45.39
CA ASN A 89 13.82 16.32 44.57
C ASN A 89 13.26 15.43 43.45
N ALA A 90 13.80 14.22 43.26
CA ALA A 90 13.28 13.23 42.32
C ALA A 90 12.48 12.13 43.04
N SER A 91 11.72 11.35 42.26
CA SER A 91 10.97 10.19 42.77
C SER A 91 10.85 9.08 41.73
N ILE A 92 10.96 7.82 42.16
CA ILE A 92 10.67 6.67 41.30
C ILE A 92 9.17 6.61 41.05
N ARG A 93 8.76 6.42 39.80
CA ARG A 93 7.35 6.19 39.46
C ARG A 93 6.93 4.77 39.77
N TYR A 94 5.73 4.63 40.33
CA TYR A 94 5.10 3.36 40.64
C TYR A 94 3.83 3.17 39.81
N ASN A 95 3.55 1.92 39.44
CA ASN A 95 2.32 1.54 38.75
C ASN A 95 1.10 1.79 39.63
N ARG A 96 -0.02 2.14 38.99
CA ARG A 96 -1.30 2.29 39.69
C ARG A 96 -1.74 0.91 40.22
N LYS A 97 -2.06 0.84 41.51
CA LYS A 97 -2.64 -0.35 42.14
C LYS A 97 -3.99 -0.68 41.49
N GLN A 98 -4.24 -1.93 41.12
CA GLN A 98 -5.51 -2.36 40.53
C GLN A 98 -6.52 -2.72 41.62
N ALA A 99 -6.06 -3.36 42.70
CA ALA A 99 -6.82 -3.63 43.91
C ALA A 99 -6.20 -2.97 45.14
N LYS A 100 -7.00 -2.82 46.20
CA LYS A 100 -6.56 -2.19 47.47
C LYS A 100 -5.43 -2.98 48.15
N GLU A 101 -5.39 -4.29 47.91
CA GLU A 101 -4.43 -5.25 48.47
C GLU A 101 -3.11 -5.31 47.70
N ASP A 102 -3.05 -4.73 46.49
CA ASP A 102 -1.85 -4.75 45.68
C ASP A 102 -0.74 -3.91 46.31
N LYS A 103 0.49 -4.43 46.26
CA LYS A 103 1.68 -3.64 46.55
C LYS A 103 1.98 -2.74 45.36
N ALA A 104 2.35 -1.48 45.64
CA ALA A 104 2.81 -0.59 44.58
C ALA A 104 4.12 -1.14 44.02
N THR A 105 4.15 -1.46 42.74
CA THR A 105 5.35 -1.92 42.05
C THR A 105 5.97 -0.75 41.29
N PRO A 106 7.31 -0.63 41.28
CA PRO A 106 7.96 0.39 40.48
C PRO A 106 7.64 0.17 39.00
N CYS A 107 7.52 1.27 38.25
CA CYS A 107 7.36 1.21 36.80
C CYS A 107 8.68 0.79 36.17
N THR A 108 8.75 -0.47 35.74
CA THR A 108 9.90 -1.01 35.02
C THR A 108 9.62 -1.12 33.52
N ILE A 109 10.64 -0.89 32.70
CA ILE A 109 10.56 -0.97 31.24
C ILE A 109 11.48 -2.11 30.78
N PRO A 110 10.99 -3.04 29.94
CA PRO A 110 11.83 -4.09 29.37
C PRO A 110 13.00 -3.53 28.57
N GLU A 111 14.18 -4.15 28.67
CA GLU A 111 15.40 -3.75 27.94
C GLU A 111 15.16 -3.59 26.44
N VAL A 112 14.51 -4.58 25.82
CA VAL A 112 14.20 -4.55 24.37
C VAL A 112 13.36 -3.33 24.00
N GLN A 113 12.42 -2.95 24.87
CA GLN A 113 11.56 -1.78 24.66
C GLN A 113 12.32 -0.47 24.86
N MET A 114 13.16 -0.38 25.90
CA MET A 114 13.97 0.81 26.13
C MET A 114 14.94 1.05 24.98
N LYS A 115 15.62 -0.01 24.52
CA LYS A 115 16.54 0.07 23.38
C LYS A 115 15.86 0.57 22.11
N ALA A 116 14.67 0.05 21.80
CA ALA A 116 13.89 0.50 20.65
C ALA A 116 13.46 1.98 20.78
N PHE A 117 13.06 2.39 21.99
CA PHE A 117 12.69 3.79 22.25
C PHE A 117 13.89 4.74 22.15
N MET A 118 15.04 4.39 22.73
CA MET A 118 16.28 5.18 22.63
C MET A 118 16.70 5.35 21.17
N ASP A 119 16.72 4.25 20.40
CA ASP A 119 17.03 4.30 18.97
C ASP A 119 16.08 5.23 18.20
N PHE A 120 14.78 5.14 18.46
CA PHE A 120 13.78 6.03 17.88
C PHE A 120 14.03 7.50 18.24
N ASN A 121 14.23 7.79 19.53
CA ASN A 121 14.37 9.16 20.02
C ASN A 121 15.68 9.80 19.52
N GLU A 122 16.79 9.06 19.48
CA GLU A 122 18.08 9.61 19.03
C GLU A 122 18.14 9.81 17.52
N ASN A 123 17.52 8.93 16.72
CA ASN A 123 17.76 8.91 15.26
C ASN A 123 16.60 9.48 14.40
N TYR A 124 15.38 9.63 14.95
CA TYR A 124 14.17 9.88 14.15
C TYR A 124 13.24 10.96 14.70
N ALA A 125 13.33 11.30 15.98
CA ALA A 125 12.36 12.17 16.63
C ALA A 125 12.27 13.59 16.02
N ASP A 126 13.34 14.05 15.37
CA ASP A 126 13.41 15.31 14.64
C ASP A 126 12.70 15.26 13.27
N LYS A 127 12.61 14.07 12.67
CA LYS A 127 12.02 13.83 11.34
C LYS A 127 10.54 13.49 11.37
N VAL A 128 9.99 13.17 12.54
CA VAL A 128 8.60 12.72 12.70
C VAL A 128 7.81 13.63 13.63
N VAL A 129 6.49 13.57 13.51
CA VAL A 129 5.54 14.27 14.38
C VAL A 129 4.72 13.25 15.14
N VAL A 130 4.68 13.34 16.47
CA VAL A 130 3.79 12.50 17.29
C VAL A 130 2.35 12.99 17.10
N LEU A 131 1.46 12.05 16.81
CA LEU A 131 0.04 12.31 16.57
C LEU A 131 -0.78 11.98 17.82
N GLU A 132 -1.81 12.79 18.09
CA GLU A 132 -2.69 12.61 19.25
C GLU A 132 -3.68 11.45 19.08
N ARG A 133 -4.15 11.21 17.85
CA ARG A 133 -5.13 10.15 17.58
C ARG A 133 -4.46 8.78 17.50
N PRO A 134 -5.15 7.71 17.92
CA PRO A 134 -4.67 6.34 17.76
C PRO A 134 -4.36 5.99 16.30
N TYR A 135 -3.38 5.10 16.08
CA TYR A 135 -2.98 4.62 14.77
C TYR A 135 -4.15 4.09 13.92
N ALA A 136 -5.11 3.40 14.55
CA ALA A 136 -6.28 2.84 13.87
C ALA A 136 -7.17 3.89 13.18
N ASP A 137 -7.20 5.13 13.70
CA ASP A 137 -8.00 6.22 13.12
C ASP A 137 -7.51 6.62 11.72
N TYR A 138 -6.26 6.28 11.38
CA TYR A 138 -5.64 6.61 10.10
C TYR A 138 -5.81 5.54 9.03
N ALA A 139 -6.48 4.42 9.34
CA ALA A 139 -6.76 3.38 8.36
C ALA A 139 -7.72 3.86 7.24
N LYS A 140 -8.58 4.83 7.55
CA LYS A 140 -9.55 5.41 6.61
C LYS A 140 -9.38 6.92 6.52
N ASN A 141 -9.64 7.47 5.34
CA ASN A 141 -9.58 8.91 5.13
C ASN A 141 -10.97 9.54 5.35
N PRO A 142 -11.19 10.28 6.46
CA PRO A 142 -12.49 10.90 6.73
C PRO A 142 -12.86 11.99 5.70
N ASN A 143 -11.88 12.56 5.00
CA ASN A 143 -12.10 13.59 3.98
C ASN A 143 -12.43 13.01 2.60
N GLU A 144 -12.26 11.70 2.41
CA GLU A 144 -12.55 11.00 1.14
C GLU A 144 -13.60 9.91 1.37
N HIS A 145 -14.76 10.28 1.94
CA HIS A 145 -15.88 9.35 2.19
C HIS A 145 -15.49 8.06 2.92
N ASN A 146 -14.52 8.13 3.84
CA ASN A 146 -13.96 6.97 4.56
C ASN A 146 -13.33 5.90 3.67
N ILE A 147 -12.86 6.27 2.46
CA ILE A 147 -12.05 5.39 1.62
C ILE A 147 -10.77 5.00 2.40
N PRO A 148 -10.38 3.72 2.40
CA PRO A 148 -9.15 3.27 3.03
C PRO A 148 -7.91 4.02 2.52
N ASN A 149 -6.99 4.35 3.43
CA ASN A 149 -5.68 4.86 3.06
C ASN A 149 -4.81 3.73 2.49
N GLU A 150 -3.88 4.08 1.58
CA GLU A 150 -2.90 3.12 1.09
C GLU A 150 -2.00 2.67 2.25
N ILE A 151 -1.68 1.39 2.32
CA ILE A 151 -0.71 0.85 3.27
C ILE A 151 0.59 0.53 2.54
N VAL A 152 1.71 0.88 3.16
CA VAL A 152 3.05 0.64 2.60
C VAL A 152 3.99 0.08 3.66
N ARG A 153 5.06 -0.56 3.22
CA ARG A 153 6.24 -0.91 4.02
C ARG A 153 7.46 -0.15 3.52
N VAL A 154 8.25 0.38 4.43
CA VAL A 154 9.57 0.96 4.12
C VAL A 154 10.57 -0.17 3.85
N LEU A 155 11.29 -0.08 2.73
CA LEU A 155 12.18 -1.15 2.26
C LEU A 155 13.60 -1.03 2.81
N ASP A 156 14.10 0.19 2.98
CA ASP A 156 15.48 0.45 3.34
C ASP A 156 15.64 1.63 4.31
N GLY A 157 16.89 1.85 4.68
CA GLY A 157 17.27 2.88 5.61
C GLY A 157 16.81 2.59 7.03
N PRO A 158 16.83 3.62 7.89
CA PRO A 158 16.61 3.44 9.32
C PRO A 158 15.18 2.95 9.67
N LEU A 159 14.17 3.31 8.87
CA LEU A 159 12.78 2.86 9.07
C LEU A 159 12.47 1.53 8.34
N ALA A 160 13.46 0.79 7.85
CA ALA A 160 13.24 -0.45 7.10
C ALA A 160 12.35 -1.44 7.88
N GLY A 161 11.35 -1.99 7.20
CA GLY A 161 10.36 -2.89 7.79
C GLY A 161 9.17 -2.19 8.46
N CYS A 162 9.20 -0.86 8.66
CA CYS A 162 8.05 -0.14 9.20
C CYS A 162 6.88 -0.15 8.21
N GLU A 163 5.70 -0.53 8.71
CA GLU A 163 4.45 -0.57 7.96
C GLU A 163 3.52 0.55 8.45
N GLY A 164 2.82 1.19 7.52
CA GLY A 164 2.00 2.35 7.87
C GLY A 164 1.05 2.80 6.76
N TYR A 165 0.16 3.72 7.12
CA TYR A 165 -0.79 4.33 6.20
C TYR A 165 -0.23 5.58 5.55
N VAL A 166 -0.43 5.71 4.24
CA VAL A 166 -0.15 6.94 3.51
C VAL A 166 -1.28 7.92 3.75
N CYS A 167 -1.02 8.93 4.58
CA CYS A 167 -2.00 9.96 4.91
C CYS A 167 -1.61 11.30 4.28
N ARG A 168 -2.62 12.14 4.03
CA ARG A 168 -2.44 13.48 3.49
C ARG A 168 -2.76 14.53 4.55
N PHE A 169 -1.75 15.25 5.02
CA PHE A 169 -1.91 16.41 5.90
C PHE A 169 -1.48 17.67 5.16
N ARG A 170 -2.31 18.72 5.19
CA ARG A 170 -2.05 20.00 4.51
C ARG A 170 -1.55 19.82 3.06
N ARG A 171 -2.20 18.91 2.32
CA ARG A 171 -1.89 18.50 0.93
C ARG A 171 -0.57 17.72 0.73
N LYS A 172 0.23 17.50 1.76
CA LYS A 172 1.46 16.69 1.70
C LYS A 172 1.17 15.22 2.04
N ARG A 173 1.73 14.30 1.25
CA ARG A 173 1.67 12.86 1.53
C ARG A 173 2.80 12.48 2.48
N GLY A 174 2.46 11.86 3.60
CA GLY A 174 3.43 11.28 4.50
C GLY A 174 2.98 9.93 5.01
N LEU A 175 3.83 9.31 5.84
CA LEU A 175 3.61 7.98 6.39
C LEU A 175 3.19 8.09 7.85
N VAL A 176 2.01 7.57 8.19
CA VAL A 176 1.59 7.37 9.57
C VAL A 176 1.88 5.93 9.95
N PHE A 177 2.66 5.72 11.00
CA PHE A 177 3.03 4.39 11.49
C PHE A 177 3.08 4.38 13.01
N GLU A 178 3.23 3.19 13.57
CA GLU A 178 3.26 2.96 15.01
C GLU A 178 4.67 2.60 15.44
N VAL A 179 5.17 3.28 16.48
CA VAL A 179 6.44 2.94 17.14
C VAL A 179 6.17 2.53 18.58
N GLN A 180 7.00 1.63 19.10
CA GLN A 180 6.88 1.22 20.49
C GLN A 180 7.16 2.42 21.38
N GLY A 181 6.19 2.74 22.25
CA GLY A 181 6.33 3.80 23.24
C GLY A 181 7.21 3.36 24.40
N VAL A 182 7.40 4.27 25.35
CA VAL A 182 8.21 4.03 26.54
C VAL A 182 7.60 3.02 27.50
N MET A 183 6.29 3.11 27.73
CA MET A 183 5.61 2.33 28.75
C MET A 183 5.30 0.92 28.22
N PRO A 184 5.38 -0.15 29.04
CA PRO A 184 5.03 -1.50 28.62
C PRO A 184 3.68 -1.57 27.89
N GLY A 185 3.69 -2.08 26.66
CA GLY A 185 2.50 -2.17 25.79
C GLY A 185 1.97 -0.84 25.24
N SER A 186 2.63 0.29 25.50
CA SER A 186 2.29 1.57 24.88
C SER A 186 2.91 1.70 23.51
N HIS A 187 2.20 2.41 22.64
CA HIS A 187 2.63 2.72 21.29
C HIS A 187 2.37 4.19 21.01
N LEU A 188 3.29 4.82 20.28
CA LEU A 188 3.13 6.17 19.77
C LEU A 188 2.73 6.09 18.31
N THR A 189 1.70 6.87 17.96
CA THR A 189 1.33 7.08 16.56
C THR A 189 2.16 8.24 16.04
N VAL A 190 2.92 8.02 14.97
CA VAL A 190 3.87 9.02 14.45
C VAL A 190 3.65 9.25 12.96
N TYR A 191 3.96 10.46 12.51
CA TYR A 191 3.84 10.89 11.13
C TYR A 191 5.19 11.34 10.57
N TYR A 192 5.64 10.68 9.50
CA TYR A 192 6.76 11.11 8.68
C TYR A 192 6.25 12.02 7.54
N PRO A 193 6.60 13.32 7.51
CA PRO A 193 5.94 14.30 6.64
C PRO A 193 6.03 14.09 5.13
N ASN A 194 7.10 13.45 4.65
CA ASN A 194 7.37 13.33 3.21
C ASN A 194 7.65 11.89 2.81
N ILE A 195 6.63 11.16 2.41
CA ILE A 195 6.79 9.74 2.04
C ILE A 195 7.72 9.53 0.83
N TYR A 196 7.92 10.55 0.00
CA TYR A 196 8.79 10.47 -1.18
C TYR A 196 10.29 10.52 -0.86
N GLU A 197 10.66 10.69 0.40
CA GLU A 197 12.04 10.50 0.89
C GLU A 197 12.29 9.06 1.33
N LEU A 198 11.23 8.25 1.43
CA LEU A 198 11.30 6.86 1.83
C LEU A 198 11.17 5.97 0.59
N HIS A 199 12.01 4.93 0.52
CA HIS A 199 11.79 3.86 -0.43
C HIS A 199 10.75 2.91 0.17
N VAL A 200 9.57 2.85 -0.43
CA VAL A 200 8.45 2.07 0.10
C VAL A 200 7.84 1.16 -0.96
N VAL A 201 7.34 0.02 -0.50
CA VAL A 201 6.50 -0.89 -1.27
C VAL A 201 5.06 -0.80 -0.77
N ARG A 202 4.11 -0.78 -1.69
CA ARG A 202 2.68 -0.82 -1.40
C ARG A 202 2.27 -2.23 -1.01
N LEU A 203 1.54 -2.35 0.10
CA LEU A 203 0.94 -3.60 0.56
C LEU A 203 -0.54 -3.64 0.18
N HIS A 204 -1.07 -4.83 -0.06
CA HIS A 204 -2.49 -5.06 -0.24
C HIS A 204 -3.20 -5.16 1.12
N ASN A 205 -4.26 -4.38 1.33
CA ASN A 205 -4.98 -4.39 2.60
C ASN A 205 -6.10 -5.44 2.59
N ALA A 206 -5.92 -6.53 3.32
CA ALA A 206 -6.90 -7.62 3.41
C ALA A 206 -8.28 -7.20 3.94
N GLU A 207 -8.37 -6.08 4.66
CA GLU A 207 -9.57 -5.65 5.39
C GLU A 207 -10.25 -4.43 4.73
N GLY A 208 -9.74 -3.97 3.59
CA GLY A 208 -10.28 -2.82 2.87
C GLY A 208 -9.25 -2.20 1.95
N ASP A 209 -9.04 -2.81 0.80
CA ASP A 209 -8.07 -2.33 -0.18
C ASP A 209 -8.64 -1.24 -1.10
N ARG A 210 -7.90 -0.14 -1.24
CA ARG A 210 -8.31 0.99 -2.08
C ARG A 210 -8.41 0.60 -3.56
N LEU A 211 -7.57 -0.32 -4.05
CA LEU A 211 -7.61 -0.76 -5.45
C LEU A 211 -8.79 -1.69 -5.69
N SER A 212 -9.05 -2.63 -4.80
CA SER A 212 -10.20 -3.54 -4.88
C SER A 212 -11.54 -2.77 -4.88
N ILE A 213 -11.62 -1.67 -4.12
CA ILE A 213 -12.78 -0.75 -4.18
C ILE A 213 -12.81 0.00 -5.52
N GLY A 214 -11.65 0.45 -6.01
CA GLY A 214 -11.53 1.18 -7.27
C GLY A 214 -11.96 0.38 -8.50
N THR A 215 -11.79 -0.94 -8.47
CA THR A 215 -12.13 -1.86 -9.57
C THR A 215 -13.48 -2.56 -9.40
N GLU A 216 -14.22 -2.32 -8.31
CA GLU A 216 -15.44 -3.09 -7.98
C GLU A 216 -16.48 -3.10 -9.11
N LYS A 217 -16.73 -1.93 -9.73
CA LYS A 217 -17.70 -1.80 -10.83
C LYS A 217 -17.23 -2.53 -12.09
N ASP A 218 -15.94 -2.39 -12.41
CA ASP A 218 -15.33 -3.04 -13.57
C ASP A 218 -15.31 -4.56 -13.40
N ARG A 219 -15.05 -5.06 -12.19
CA ARG A 219 -15.17 -6.50 -11.87
C ARG A 219 -16.59 -7.01 -12.05
N ALA A 220 -17.60 -6.25 -11.61
CA ALA A 220 -19.00 -6.64 -11.78
C ALA A 220 -19.41 -6.68 -13.27
N ALA A 221 -19.01 -5.67 -14.05
CA ALA A 221 -19.25 -5.63 -15.49
C ALA A 221 -18.51 -6.78 -16.20
N ASP A 222 -17.24 -7.00 -15.87
CA ASP A 222 -16.39 -8.04 -16.42
C ASP A 222 -16.90 -9.46 -16.10
N LEU A 223 -17.36 -9.70 -14.87
CA LEU A 223 -18.04 -10.94 -14.48
C LEU A 223 -19.23 -11.22 -15.39
N LEU A 224 -20.11 -10.24 -15.58
CA LEU A 224 -21.28 -10.41 -16.43
C LEU A 224 -20.88 -10.59 -17.90
N VAL A 225 -19.89 -9.86 -18.40
CA VAL A 225 -19.34 -10.06 -19.74
C VAL A 225 -18.82 -11.48 -19.92
N GLY A 226 -18.07 -12.00 -18.96
CA GLY A 226 -17.58 -13.37 -18.97
C GLY A 226 -18.72 -14.40 -19.05
N VAL A 227 -19.75 -14.24 -18.21
CA VAL A 227 -20.96 -15.08 -18.23
C VAL A 227 -21.68 -15.00 -19.59
N LEU A 228 -21.84 -13.81 -20.15
CA LEU A 228 -22.48 -13.60 -21.44
C LEU A 228 -21.70 -14.27 -22.58
N GLN A 229 -20.37 -14.17 -22.56
CA GLN A 229 -19.50 -14.86 -23.53
C GLN A 229 -19.61 -16.38 -23.39
N ALA A 230 -19.59 -16.91 -22.17
CA ALA A 230 -19.75 -18.34 -21.89
C ALA A 230 -21.09 -18.89 -22.37
N CYS A 231 -22.16 -18.09 -22.28
CA CYS A 231 -23.48 -18.43 -22.78
C CYS A 231 -23.67 -18.22 -24.29
N GLY A 232 -22.60 -17.91 -25.04
CA GLY A 232 -22.63 -17.81 -26.49
C GLY A 232 -23.30 -16.54 -27.04
N CYS A 233 -23.29 -15.43 -26.28
CA CYS A 233 -23.89 -14.18 -26.75
C CYS A 233 -23.16 -13.56 -27.96
N GLY A 234 -21.86 -13.86 -28.14
CA GLY A 234 -21.05 -13.41 -29.28
C GLY A 234 -21.12 -11.88 -29.47
N LYS A 235 -21.43 -11.42 -30.69
CA LYS A 235 -21.61 -9.99 -31.02
C LYS A 235 -22.68 -9.27 -30.19
N ARG A 236 -23.63 -10.00 -29.57
CA ARG A 236 -24.69 -9.42 -28.72
C ARG A 236 -24.25 -9.19 -27.27
N THR A 237 -23.03 -9.59 -26.90
CA THR A 237 -22.53 -9.50 -25.51
C THR A 237 -22.68 -8.08 -24.94
N LEU A 238 -22.25 -7.06 -25.68
CA LEU A 238 -22.32 -5.67 -25.21
C LEU A 238 -23.77 -5.17 -25.02
N SER A 239 -24.64 -5.46 -25.99
CA SER A 239 -26.07 -5.10 -25.88
C SER A 239 -26.77 -5.84 -24.75
N MET A 240 -26.40 -7.11 -24.50
CA MET A 240 -26.96 -7.90 -23.40
C MET A 240 -26.47 -7.42 -22.04
N LEU A 241 -25.22 -6.97 -21.93
CA LEU A 241 -24.70 -6.30 -20.73
C LEU A 241 -25.58 -5.09 -20.39
N HIS A 242 -25.82 -4.20 -21.35
CA HIS A 242 -26.65 -3.01 -21.14
C HIS A 242 -28.07 -3.40 -20.74
N TYR A 243 -28.70 -4.33 -21.46
CA TYR A 243 -30.06 -4.80 -21.17
C TYR A 243 -30.20 -5.36 -19.76
N ILE A 244 -29.27 -6.23 -19.32
CA ILE A 244 -29.34 -6.87 -18.01
C ILE A 244 -29.20 -5.84 -16.88
N ILE A 245 -28.23 -4.93 -16.99
CA ILE A 245 -28.04 -3.92 -15.95
C ILE A 245 -29.21 -2.95 -15.90
N GLU A 246 -29.74 -2.51 -17.04
CA GLU A 246 -30.94 -1.65 -17.09
C GLU A 246 -32.16 -2.34 -16.48
N HIS A 247 -32.35 -3.63 -16.77
CA HIS A 247 -33.42 -4.42 -16.18
C HIS A 247 -33.28 -4.50 -14.65
N LEU A 248 -32.07 -4.78 -14.15
CA LEU A 248 -31.80 -4.86 -12.72
C LEU A 248 -31.88 -3.51 -12.01
N ALA A 249 -31.49 -2.42 -12.68
CA ALA A 249 -31.61 -1.06 -12.17
C ALA A 249 -33.08 -0.63 -12.02
N ALA A 250 -33.97 -1.14 -12.88
CA ALA A 250 -35.42 -0.94 -12.76
C ALA A 250 -36.06 -1.85 -11.70
N ASN A 251 -35.57 -3.09 -11.56
CA ASN A 251 -36.03 -4.07 -10.58
C ASN A 251 -34.86 -4.93 -10.10
N LEU A 252 -34.44 -4.75 -8.84
CA LEU A 252 -33.29 -5.43 -8.22
C LEU A 252 -33.54 -6.93 -7.90
N SER A 253 -34.27 -7.63 -8.77
CA SER A 253 -34.62 -9.05 -8.65
C SER A 253 -33.95 -9.87 -9.74
N LEU A 254 -32.91 -10.62 -9.36
CA LEU A 254 -32.29 -11.62 -10.24
C LEU A 254 -33.28 -12.72 -10.66
N THR A 255 -34.20 -13.11 -9.77
CA THR A 255 -35.24 -14.09 -10.09
C THR A 255 -36.16 -13.60 -11.20
N SER A 256 -36.60 -12.34 -11.14
CA SER A 256 -37.41 -11.73 -12.20
C SER A 256 -36.66 -11.71 -13.52
N LEU A 257 -35.40 -11.28 -13.50
CA LEU A 257 -34.53 -11.25 -14.68
C LEU A 257 -34.40 -12.64 -15.30
N CYS A 258 -34.13 -13.68 -14.51
CA CYS A 258 -34.01 -15.05 -14.99
C CYS A 258 -35.30 -15.53 -15.67
N LEU A 259 -36.47 -15.28 -15.07
CA LEU A 259 -37.76 -15.63 -15.67
C LEU A 259 -37.99 -14.93 -17.02
N ASP A 260 -37.62 -13.65 -17.12
CA ASP A 260 -37.78 -12.90 -18.36
C ASP A 260 -36.78 -13.34 -19.44
N LEU A 261 -35.55 -13.70 -19.07
CA LEU A 261 -34.58 -14.31 -19.97
C LEU A 261 -35.07 -15.68 -20.49
N LEU A 262 -35.72 -16.50 -19.65
CA LEU A 262 -36.33 -17.75 -20.09
C LEU A 262 -37.45 -17.51 -21.12
N LYS A 263 -38.32 -16.53 -20.89
CA LYS A 263 -39.38 -16.14 -21.85
C LYS A 263 -38.79 -15.67 -23.18
N GLN A 264 -37.64 -15.01 -23.15
CA GLN A 264 -36.89 -14.55 -24.33
C GLN A 264 -36.00 -15.65 -24.94
N ASN A 265 -36.12 -16.89 -24.49
CA ASN A 265 -35.37 -18.06 -24.97
C ASN A 265 -33.85 -17.99 -24.73
N HIS A 266 -33.40 -17.19 -23.74
CA HIS A 266 -32.01 -17.14 -23.27
C HIS A 266 -31.77 -18.15 -22.13
N LYS A 267 -32.05 -19.45 -22.39
CA LYS A 267 -32.05 -20.50 -21.37
C LYS A 267 -30.70 -20.68 -20.67
N ALA A 268 -29.61 -20.81 -21.42
CA ALA A 268 -28.27 -21.00 -20.87
C ALA A 268 -27.85 -19.84 -19.95
N LEU A 269 -28.16 -18.61 -20.37
CA LEU A 269 -27.88 -17.40 -19.60
C LEU A 269 -28.72 -17.32 -18.33
N SER A 270 -30.02 -17.62 -18.41
CA SER A 270 -30.86 -17.67 -17.23
C SER A 270 -30.38 -18.71 -16.21
N HIS A 271 -29.97 -19.90 -16.66
CA HIS A 271 -29.44 -20.92 -15.76
C HIS A 271 -28.13 -20.46 -15.11
N ARG A 272 -27.19 -19.93 -15.89
CA ARG A 272 -25.90 -19.48 -15.34
C ARG A 272 -26.04 -18.33 -14.34
N LEU A 273 -26.97 -17.39 -14.58
CA LEU A 273 -27.27 -16.31 -13.63
C LEU A 273 -27.92 -16.83 -12.35
N ALA A 274 -28.78 -17.85 -12.43
CA ALA A 274 -29.39 -18.48 -11.26
C ALA A 274 -28.38 -19.24 -10.39
N GLU A 275 -27.26 -19.69 -10.98
CA GLU A 275 -26.16 -20.39 -10.31
C GLU A 275 -25.09 -19.45 -9.74
N MET A 276 -25.27 -18.12 -9.84
CA MET A 276 -24.34 -17.17 -9.24
C MET A 276 -24.24 -17.36 -7.73
N THR A 277 -23.02 -17.29 -7.22
CA THR A 277 -22.75 -17.22 -5.79
C THR A 277 -23.31 -15.90 -5.21
N ASN A 278 -23.46 -15.85 -3.89
CA ASN A 278 -23.89 -14.62 -3.20
C ASN A 278 -22.93 -13.44 -3.44
N GLU A 279 -21.62 -13.72 -3.60
CA GLU A 279 -20.61 -12.70 -3.92
C GLU A 279 -20.81 -12.13 -5.34
N GLU A 280 -20.91 -13.01 -6.34
CA GLU A 280 -21.18 -12.65 -7.74
C GLU A 280 -22.48 -11.86 -7.90
N ALA A 281 -23.57 -12.36 -7.29
CA ALA A 281 -24.87 -11.71 -7.29
C ALA A 281 -24.81 -10.33 -6.60
N GLY A 282 -24.09 -10.23 -5.48
CA GLY A 282 -23.88 -8.98 -4.76
C GLY A 282 -23.15 -7.93 -5.60
N GLN A 283 -22.09 -8.32 -6.30
CA GLN A 283 -21.35 -7.43 -7.23
C GLN A 283 -22.26 -6.90 -8.34
N LEU A 284 -23.03 -7.79 -8.97
CA LEU A 284 -23.94 -7.41 -10.05
C LEU A 284 -25.05 -6.47 -9.57
N LEU A 285 -25.64 -6.74 -8.40
CA LEU A 285 -26.66 -5.88 -7.80
C LEU A 285 -26.09 -4.53 -7.35
N ASN A 286 -24.84 -4.47 -6.88
CA ASN A 286 -24.18 -3.21 -6.55
C ASN A 286 -23.99 -2.34 -7.81
N LEU A 287 -23.59 -2.93 -8.94
CA LEU A 287 -23.51 -2.21 -10.21
C LEU A 287 -24.89 -1.72 -10.66
N ALA A 288 -25.93 -2.55 -10.54
CA ALA A 288 -27.29 -2.16 -10.90
C ALA A 288 -27.85 -1.03 -10.01
N ARG A 289 -27.58 -1.04 -8.70
CA ARG A 289 -27.92 0.08 -7.81
C ARG A 289 -27.21 1.36 -8.24
N TYR A 290 -25.92 1.24 -8.57
CA TYR A 290 -25.17 2.39 -9.04
C TYR A 290 -25.71 2.95 -10.36
N GLU A 291 -26.10 2.08 -11.30
CA GLU A 291 -26.78 2.48 -12.54
C GLU A 291 -28.12 3.16 -12.26
N HIS A 292 -28.92 2.65 -11.32
CA HIS A 292 -30.17 3.28 -10.91
C HIS A 292 -29.96 4.73 -10.43
N ASP A 293 -28.96 4.93 -9.56
CA ASP A 293 -28.62 6.25 -9.02
C ASP A 293 -27.91 7.15 -10.05
N ASN A 294 -27.28 6.57 -11.07
CA ASN A 294 -26.46 7.26 -12.08
C ASN A 294 -26.82 6.79 -13.50
N ASN A 295 -28.08 7.01 -13.89
CA ASN A 295 -28.64 6.51 -15.14
C ASN A 295 -27.75 6.82 -16.37
N GLY A 296 -27.43 5.78 -17.15
CA GLY A 296 -26.56 5.83 -18.32
C GLY A 296 -25.08 5.59 -18.03
N TYR A 297 -24.70 5.32 -16.77
CA TYR A 297 -23.31 5.07 -16.40
C TYR A 297 -22.72 3.88 -17.17
N VAL A 298 -23.39 2.72 -17.16
CA VAL A 298 -22.87 1.49 -17.79
C VAL A 298 -22.72 1.66 -19.30
N ARG A 299 -23.67 2.32 -19.98
CA ARG A 299 -23.54 2.60 -21.42
C ARG A 299 -22.33 3.48 -21.74
N LYS A 300 -22.05 4.46 -20.87
CA LYS A 300 -20.93 5.39 -21.05
C LYS A 300 -19.60 4.74 -20.71
N ALA A 301 -19.52 4.02 -19.59
CA ALA A 301 -18.30 3.38 -19.10
C ALA A 301 -17.91 2.16 -19.97
N TYR A 302 -18.89 1.39 -20.42
CA TYR A 302 -18.72 0.18 -21.22
C TYR A 302 -19.36 0.39 -22.60
N SER A 303 -18.82 1.33 -23.37
CA SER A 303 -19.32 1.65 -24.72
C SER A 303 -18.73 0.75 -25.81
N LYS A 304 -17.66 0.01 -25.48
CA LYS A 304 -16.89 -0.81 -26.41
C LYS A 304 -16.40 -2.07 -25.71
N LEU A 305 -16.53 -3.21 -26.37
CA LEU A 305 -16.05 -4.50 -25.88
C LEU A 305 -15.49 -5.30 -27.05
N ILE A 306 -14.16 -5.40 -27.12
CA ILE A 306 -13.45 -6.19 -28.14
C ILE A 306 -12.89 -7.45 -27.48
N ILE A 307 -12.11 -7.25 -26.41
CA ILE A 307 -11.55 -8.27 -25.55
C ILE A 307 -11.59 -7.71 -24.12
N ARG A 308 -11.70 -8.58 -23.13
CA ARG A 308 -11.73 -8.19 -21.71
C ARG A 308 -10.38 -7.57 -21.30
N PRO A 309 -10.32 -6.87 -20.15
CA PRO A 309 -9.05 -6.39 -19.59
C PRO A 309 -8.02 -7.52 -19.49
N PHE A 310 -6.73 -7.17 -19.53
CA PHE A 310 -5.67 -8.18 -19.56
C PHE A 310 -5.72 -9.14 -18.37
N LEU A 311 -5.91 -8.65 -17.14
CA LEU A 311 -6.01 -9.47 -15.92
C LEU A 311 -7.35 -9.27 -15.23
N THR A 312 -8.14 -10.34 -15.18
CA THR A 312 -9.46 -10.36 -14.55
C THR A 312 -9.52 -11.39 -13.41
N PRO A 313 -10.41 -11.22 -12.41
CA PRO A 313 -10.56 -12.16 -11.31
C PRO A 313 -11.37 -13.42 -11.70
N THR A 314 -11.95 -13.46 -12.90
CA THR A 314 -12.81 -14.55 -13.35
C THR A 314 -12.55 -14.91 -14.80
N SER A 315 -12.43 -16.19 -15.12
CA SER A 315 -12.34 -16.66 -16.51
C SER A 315 -13.61 -16.39 -17.30
N GLY A 316 -14.75 -16.18 -16.62
CA GLY A 316 -16.08 -16.10 -17.23
C GLY A 316 -16.67 -17.45 -17.69
N ILE A 317 -15.82 -18.45 -17.90
CA ILE A 317 -16.16 -19.80 -18.38
C ILE A 317 -15.59 -20.81 -17.39
N ASP A 318 -16.31 -21.91 -17.14
CA ASP A 318 -15.75 -23.03 -16.38
C ASP A 318 -14.54 -23.62 -17.13
N MET A 319 -13.40 -23.67 -16.44
CA MET A 319 -12.17 -24.20 -17.02
C MET A 319 -12.00 -25.71 -16.79
N GLU A 320 -12.88 -26.38 -16.04
CA GLU A 320 -12.83 -27.84 -15.80
C GLU A 320 -11.43 -28.32 -15.31
N GLY A 321 -10.73 -27.51 -14.53
CA GLY A 321 -9.36 -27.79 -14.07
C GLY A 321 -8.25 -27.57 -15.11
N LYS A 322 -8.57 -27.15 -16.34
CA LYS A 322 -7.59 -26.74 -17.35
C LYS A 322 -6.95 -25.41 -16.94
N GLY A 323 -5.64 -25.27 -17.17
CA GLY A 323 -4.92 -24.01 -16.94
C GLY A 323 -5.16 -22.96 -18.02
N GLU A 324 -5.70 -23.37 -19.17
CA GLU A 324 -5.92 -22.52 -20.34
C GLU A 324 -7.15 -22.99 -21.12
N ILE A 325 -7.91 -22.02 -21.65
CA ILE A 325 -8.96 -22.27 -22.65
C ILE A 325 -8.79 -21.31 -23.82
N THR A 326 -9.34 -21.70 -24.96
CA THR A 326 -9.34 -20.89 -26.19
C THR A 326 -10.78 -20.61 -26.59
N PHE A 327 -11.06 -19.35 -26.92
CA PHE A 327 -12.36 -18.87 -27.32
C PHE A 327 -12.25 -18.17 -28.68
N LYS A 328 -13.06 -18.57 -29.66
CA LYS A 328 -12.99 -18.03 -31.02
C LYS A 328 -13.93 -16.84 -31.17
N HIS A 329 -13.38 -15.68 -31.50
CA HIS A 329 -14.13 -14.52 -31.97
C HIS A 329 -14.10 -14.46 -33.50
N ASP A 330 -14.89 -13.55 -34.08
CA ASP A 330 -14.96 -13.39 -35.53
C ASP A 330 -13.61 -12.95 -36.13
N GLU A 331 -12.92 -12.02 -35.47
CA GLU A 331 -11.71 -11.36 -35.98
C GLU A 331 -10.40 -11.90 -35.37
N PHE A 332 -10.48 -12.64 -34.27
CA PHE A 332 -9.31 -13.14 -33.56
C PHE A 332 -9.69 -14.35 -32.68
N THR A 333 -8.68 -15.03 -32.17
CA THR A 333 -8.86 -16.09 -31.17
C THR A 333 -8.37 -15.59 -29.82
N GLU A 334 -9.17 -15.71 -28.77
CA GLU A 334 -8.79 -15.37 -27.41
C GLU A 334 -8.27 -16.60 -26.66
N ILE A 335 -7.16 -16.42 -25.95
CA ILE A 335 -6.58 -17.38 -25.03
C ILE A 335 -6.81 -16.81 -23.62
N ILE A 336 -7.50 -17.56 -22.77
CA ILE A 336 -7.72 -17.22 -21.37
C ILE A 336 -6.90 -18.21 -20.54
N ARG A 337 -5.89 -17.69 -19.84
CA ARG A 337 -4.95 -18.50 -19.07
C ARG A 337 -5.00 -18.15 -17.59
N ARG A 338 -5.15 -19.17 -16.74
CA ARG A 338 -5.05 -19.01 -15.28
C ARG A 338 -3.61 -18.64 -14.91
N VAL A 339 -3.46 -17.60 -14.09
CA VAL A 339 -2.17 -17.13 -13.59
C VAL A 339 -2.29 -16.88 -12.09
N ASP A 340 -1.30 -17.35 -11.33
CA ASP A 340 -1.24 -17.12 -9.89
C ASP A 340 -0.24 -15.99 -9.63
N ILE A 341 -0.72 -14.89 -9.07
CA ILE A 341 0.10 -13.70 -8.77
C ILE A 341 0.33 -13.65 -7.27
N SER A 342 1.59 -13.56 -6.86
CA SER A 342 1.93 -13.49 -5.45
C SER A 342 1.93 -12.05 -4.96
N GLU A 343 1.05 -11.75 -4.01
CA GLU A 343 0.84 -10.42 -3.47
C GLU A 343 1.26 -10.36 -1.99
N GLU A 344 1.85 -9.22 -1.59
CA GLU A 344 2.10 -8.94 -0.19
C GLU A 344 0.87 -8.30 0.44
N ILE A 345 0.23 -9.06 1.32
CA ILE A 345 -0.97 -8.67 2.02
C ILE A 345 -0.61 -8.23 3.43
N TYR A 346 -1.30 -7.20 3.93
CA TYR A 346 -1.27 -6.76 5.31
C TYR A 346 -2.67 -6.86 5.91
N TYR A 347 -2.74 -7.35 7.15
CA TYR A 347 -3.94 -7.44 7.97
C TYR A 347 -3.87 -6.40 9.09
N PRO A 348 -4.49 -5.22 8.92
CA PRO A 348 -4.50 -4.16 9.93
C PRO A 348 -4.89 -4.63 11.34
N SER A 349 -5.99 -5.38 11.46
CA SER A 349 -6.47 -5.84 12.76
C SER A 349 -5.48 -6.76 13.49
N LYS A 350 -4.66 -7.50 12.73
CA LYS A 350 -3.67 -8.46 13.24
C LYS A 350 -2.25 -7.90 13.30
N LYS A 351 -2.01 -6.71 12.71
CA LYS A 351 -0.68 -6.11 12.51
C LYS A 351 0.33 -7.10 11.93
N LYS A 352 -0.09 -7.84 10.89
CA LYS A 352 0.72 -8.89 10.28
C LYS A 352 0.66 -8.84 8.77
N SER A 353 1.79 -9.09 8.14
CA SER A 353 1.86 -9.37 6.71
C SER A 353 1.89 -10.85 6.40
N ALA A 354 1.36 -11.18 5.23
CA ALA A 354 1.44 -12.50 4.63
C ALA A 354 1.70 -12.33 3.13
N LYS A 355 2.27 -13.36 2.52
CA LYS A 355 2.38 -13.46 1.08
C LYS A 355 1.33 -14.46 0.61
N VAL A 356 0.40 -14.03 -0.22
CA VAL A 356 -0.72 -14.85 -0.71
C VAL A 356 -0.61 -14.94 -2.23
N ALA A 357 -0.93 -16.12 -2.77
CA ALA A 357 -1.08 -16.30 -4.21
C ALA A 357 -2.55 -16.11 -4.55
N GLU A 358 -2.85 -15.06 -5.32
CA GLU A 358 -4.18 -14.77 -5.81
C GLU A 358 -4.30 -15.20 -7.27
N THR A 359 -5.42 -15.84 -7.60
CA THR A 359 -5.68 -16.37 -8.94
C THR A 359 -6.32 -15.30 -9.80
N TYR A 360 -5.72 -15.03 -10.95
CA TYR A 360 -6.27 -14.19 -12.00
C TYR A 360 -6.29 -14.94 -13.34
N TYR A 361 -6.93 -14.33 -14.33
CA TYR A 361 -7.03 -14.87 -15.69
C TYR A 361 -6.49 -13.84 -16.68
N ALA A 362 -5.45 -14.25 -17.41
CA ALA A 362 -4.81 -13.47 -18.45
C ALA A 362 -5.54 -13.65 -19.78
N HIS A 363 -5.97 -12.55 -20.38
CA HIS A 363 -6.68 -12.51 -21.66
C HIS A 363 -5.75 -12.07 -22.80
N ILE A 364 -5.46 -13.00 -23.72
CA ILE A 364 -4.55 -12.77 -24.86
C ILE A 364 -5.31 -13.01 -26.16
N GLY A 365 -5.36 -12.00 -27.04
CA GLY A 365 -5.86 -12.18 -28.40
C GLY A 365 -4.77 -12.68 -29.35
N LEU A 366 -5.17 -13.47 -30.34
CA LEU A 366 -4.33 -14.07 -31.37
C LEU A 366 -4.92 -13.75 -32.74
N VAL A 367 -4.19 -12.98 -33.55
CA VAL A 367 -4.49 -12.71 -34.96
C VAL A 367 -3.51 -13.49 -35.83
N GLU A 368 -4.02 -14.20 -36.83
CA GLU A 368 -3.19 -14.86 -37.85
C GLU A 368 -2.98 -13.90 -39.02
N ASN A 369 -1.72 -13.73 -39.44
CA ASN A 369 -1.39 -13.06 -40.69
C ASN A 369 -1.31 -14.11 -41.81
N HIS A 370 -2.35 -14.14 -42.65
CA HIS A 370 -2.47 -15.11 -43.74
C HIS A 370 -1.35 -15.00 -44.79
N ASP A 371 -0.75 -13.82 -44.96
CA ASP A 371 0.30 -13.59 -45.96
C ASP A 371 1.66 -14.14 -45.50
N SER A 372 2.02 -13.95 -44.23
CA SER A 372 3.32 -14.38 -43.68
C SER A 372 3.29 -15.71 -42.93
N LYS A 373 2.10 -16.28 -42.67
CA LYS A 373 1.88 -17.41 -41.76
C LYS A 373 2.44 -17.17 -40.35
N GLU A 374 2.55 -15.91 -39.96
CA GLU A 374 2.94 -15.49 -38.60
C GLU A 374 1.71 -15.11 -37.80
N TYR A 375 1.82 -15.23 -36.49
CA TYR A 375 0.80 -14.81 -35.54
C TYR A 375 1.21 -13.52 -34.86
N THR A 376 0.23 -12.67 -34.56
CA THR A 376 0.39 -11.57 -33.61
C THR A 376 -0.45 -11.87 -32.38
N LEU A 377 0.21 -12.01 -31.23
CA LEU A 377 -0.46 -12.09 -29.94
C LEU A 377 -0.54 -10.69 -29.34
N PHE A 378 -1.66 -10.35 -28.70
CA PHE A 378 -1.86 -9.03 -28.11
C PHE A 378 -2.62 -9.10 -26.79
N ALA A 379 -2.35 -8.14 -25.90
CA ALA A 379 -3.05 -7.95 -24.63
C ALA A 379 -3.71 -6.57 -24.61
N ASN A 380 -4.93 -6.48 -24.07
CA ASN A 380 -5.68 -5.25 -24.00
C ASN A 380 -5.14 -4.29 -22.93
N TRP A 381 -4.61 -3.16 -23.37
CA TRP A 381 -4.09 -2.09 -22.54
C TRP A 381 -4.65 -0.73 -22.97
N ASP A 382 -5.85 -0.72 -23.57
CA ASP A 382 -6.36 0.39 -24.39
C ASP A 382 -6.30 1.75 -23.70
N TYR A 383 -6.86 1.82 -22.49
CA TYR A 383 -6.96 3.07 -21.73
C TYR A 383 -5.61 3.49 -21.16
N PHE A 384 -4.86 2.56 -20.56
CA PHE A 384 -3.53 2.85 -20.01
C PHE A 384 -2.56 3.36 -21.07
N LEU A 385 -2.44 2.64 -22.19
CA LEU A 385 -1.55 3.03 -23.28
C LEU A 385 -2.10 4.24 -24.04
N GLY A 386 -3.42 4.44 -24.10
CA GLY A 386 -4.02 5.65 -24.66
C GLY A 386 -3.54 6.91 -23.94
N GLU A 387 -3.56 6.92 -22.60
CA GLU A 387 -3.06 8.04 -21.80
C GLU A 387 -1.54 8.22 -21.93
N TYR A 388 -0.80 7.10 -22.07
CA TYR A 388 0.63 7.15 -22.37
C TYR A 388 0.92 7.80 -23.72
N PHE A 389 0.25 7.38 -24.79
CA PHE A 389 0.49 7.92 -26.14
C PHE A 389 0.05 9.39 -26.28
N LEU A 390 -0.89 9.85 -25.45
CA LEU A 390 -1.23 11.27 -25.33
C LEU A 390 -0.16 12.08 -24.55
N THR A 391 0.67 11.42 -23.75
CA THR A 391 1.74 12.07 -22.98
C THR A 391 2.94 12.35 -23.88
N SER A 392 3.24 13.63 -24.12
CA SER A 392 4.28 14.07 -25.06
C SER A 392 5.24 15.12 -24.47
N GLY A 393 6.28 15.48 -25.22
CA GLY A 393 7.26 16.51 -24.83
C GLY A 393 7.98 16.19 -23.52
N LYS A 394 8.27 17.22 -22.73
CA LYS A 394 9.02 17.09 -21.46
C LYS A 394 8.37 16.12 -20.46
N ALA A 395 7.04 15.99 -20.48
CA ALA A 395 6.34 15.04 -19.62
C ALA A 395 6.67 13.59 -19.98
N ASN A 396 6.68 13.26 -21.27
CA ASN A 396 7.12 11.95 -21.75
C ASN A 396 8.61 11.72 -21.47
N GLU A 397 9.45 12.71 -21.74
CA GLU A 397 10.89 12.61 -21.46
C GLU A 397 11.18 12.33 -19.99
N GLN A 398 10.41 12.93 -19.07
CA GLN A 398 10.52 12.63 -17.65
C GLN A 398 10.21 11.15 -17.35
N LEU A 399 9.22 10.56 -18.01
CA LEU A 399 8.81 9.16 -17.79
C LEU A 399 9.82 8.14 -18.32
N VAL A 400 10.47 8.42 -19.46
CA VAL A 400 11.35 7.44 -20.12
C VAL A 400 12.84 7.79 -20.00
N LYS A 401 13.23 9.06 -20.01
CA LYS A 401 14.65 9.47 -19.92
C LYS A 401 15.09 9.84 -18.49
N GLY A 402 14.16 10.24 -17.63
CA GLY A 402 14.46 10.74 -16.28
C GLY A 402 15.03 9.69 -15.33
N THR A 403 16.26 9.91 -14.85
CA THR A 403 16.91 9.08 -13.82
C THR A 403 16.98 9.81 -12.48
N VAL A 404 17.63 10.97 -12.43
CA VAL A 404 17.91 11.70 -11.19
C VAL A 404 17.63 13.19 -11.38
N LYS A 405 17.11 13.82 -10.33
CA LYS A 405 17.02 15.27 -10.20
C LYS A 405 17.87 15.71 -9.01
N HIS A 406 18.73 16.71 -9.21
CA HIS A 406 19.44 17.36 -8.11
C HIS A 406 18.47 18.23 -7.32
N VAL A 407 18.37 17.98 -6.02
CA VAL A 407 17.56 18.78 -5.10
C VAL A 407 18.49 19.50 -4.14
N VAL A 408 18.35 20.82 -4.08
CA VAL A 408 19.03 21.64 -3.07
C VAL A 408 18.28 21.47 -1.75
N CYS A 409 18.90 20.80 -0.79
CA CYS A 409 18.35 20.74 0.57
C CYS A 409 18.56 22.08 1.27
N ALA A 410 17.48 22.83 1.51
CA ALA A 410 17.50 23.88 2.50
C ALA A 410 17.41 23.22 3.89
N THR A 411 18.54 23.00 4.54
CA THR A 411 18.57 22.62 5.96
C THR A 411 18.02 23.79 6.79
N GLN A 412 16.70 23.78 7.04
CA GLN A 412 16.11 24.56 8.12
C GLN A 412 16.06 23.69 9.37
N GLY A 413 17.14 23.71 10.14
CA GLY A 413 17.25 23.03 11.43
C GLY A 413 18.68 23.14 11.96
N ALA A 414 18.83 23.71 13.14
CA ALA A 414 20.09 24.08 13.75
C ALA A 414 21.03 22.89 14.00
N CYS A 415 22.03 22.72 13.13
CA CYS A 415 23.23 21.93 13.38
C CYS A 415 24.40 22.77 12.88
N GLU A 416 25.46 22.87 13.67
CA GLU A 416 26.61 23.76 13.46
C GLU A 416 27.11 23.76 12.01
N SER A 417 27.09 24.96 11.42
CA SER A 417 27.59 25.23 10.08
C SER A 417 29.09 24.93 10.00
N SER A 418 29.44 23.79 9.39
CA SER A 418 30.83 23.49 9.04
C SER A 418 31.23 24.29 7.78
N THR A 419 31.69 25.52 8.01
CA THR A 419 32.30 26.38 6.98
C THR A 419 33.74 25.92 6.70
N ILE A 420 34.03 25.54 5.46
CA ILE A 420 35.39 25.59 4.90
C ILE A 420 35.29 26.51 3.67
N ASN A 421 36.08 27.59 3.66
CA ASN A 421 36.14 28.60 2.59
C ASN A 421 34.84 29.39 2.30
N GLY A 422 34.10 29.80 3.34
CA GLY A 422 33.06 30.84 3.20
C GLY A 422 31.86 30.51 2.31
N LYS A 423 31.69 29.26 1.88
CA LYS A 423 30.48 28.77 1.19
C LYS A 423 29.79 27.74 2.09
N LEU A 424 28.49 27.93 2.31
CA LEU A 424 27.61 26.89 2.86
C LEU A 424 27.75 25.64 1.98
N LYS A 425 28.12 24.49 2.57
CA LYS A 425 27.93 23.20 1.90
C LYS A 425 26.42 23.00 1.74
N GLN A 426 25.91 23.28 0.55
CA GLN A 426 24.64 22.74 0.12
C GLN A 426 24.91 21.26 -0.18
N ASP A 427 24.42 20.38 0.68
CA ASP A 427 24.39 18.96 0.36
C ASP A 427 23.38 18.78 -0.78
N GLU A 428 23.90 18.69 -2.00
CA GLU A 428 23.12 18.27 -3.16
C GLU A 428 22.78 16.79 -2.98
N LYS A 429 21.52 16.50 -2.66
CA LYS A 429 21.02 15.13 -2.67
C LYS A 429 20.41 14.83 -4.03
N GLU A 430 20.90 13.76 -4.64
CA GLU A 430 20.30 13.14 -5.81
C GLU A 430 18.97 12.49 -5.41
N LYS A 431 17.88 12.89 -6.07
CA LYS A 431 16.57 12.27 -5.89
C LYS A 431 16.14 11.59 -7.18
N LEU A 432 15.71 10.33 -7.09
CA LEU A 432 15.15 9.62 -8.24
C LEU A 432 13.90 10.32 -8.77
N ILE A 433 13.82 10.41 -10.10
CA ILE A 433 12.65 10.95 -10.80
C ILE A 433 11.55 9.89 -10.81
N GLU A 434 10.30 10.31 -10.60
CA GLU A 434 9.10 9.48 -10.78
C GLU A 434 8.93 9.12 -12.27
N SER A 435 9.63 8.07 -12.71
CA SER A 435 9.73 7.63 -14.10
C SER A 435 9.50 6.13 -14.22
N PHE A 436 9.08 5.68 -15.41
CA PHE A 436 9.01 4.25 -15.71
C PHE A 436 10.39 3.62 -15.65
N ARG A 437 11.43 4.33 -16.08
CA ARG A 437 12.80 3.82 -16.04
C ARG A 437 13.23 3.39 -14.62
N ASN A 438 12.85 4.15 -13.60
CA ASN A 438 13.23 3.89 -12.22
C ASN A 438 12.28 2.91 -11.51
N TYR A 439 10.98 2.98 -11.80
CA TYR A 439 9.95 2.32 -10.99
C TYR A 439 9.10 1.29 -11.76
N SER A 440 9.25 1.19 -13.07
CA SER A 440 8.71 0.09 -13.89
C SER A 440 9.66 -0.22 -15.06
N PRO A 441 10.84 -0.80 -14.77
CA PRO A 441 11.87 -1.04 -15.77
C PRO A 441 11.40 -1.97 -16.91
N THR A 442 10.47 -2.89 -16.64
CA THR A 442 9.89 -3.74 -17.69
C THR A 442 9.05 -2.91 -18.65
N LEU A 443 8.20 -2.01 -18.14
CA LEU A 443 7.43 -1.09 -19.00
C LEU A 443 8.36 -0.20 -19.81
N TYR A 444 9.35 0.39 -19.16
CA TYR A 444 10.35 1.22 -19.83
C TYR A 444 11.00 0.48 -21.02
N LYS A 445 11.50 -0.74 -20.80
CA LYS A 445 12.10 -1.55 -21.88
C LYS A 445 11.10 -1.83 -23.00
N THR A 446 9.88 -2.24 -22.68
CA THR A 446 8.84 -2.52 -23.69
C THR A 446 8.45 -1.27 -24.50
N LEU A 447 8.59 -0.08 -23.93
CA LEU A 447 8.31 1.19 -24.60
C LEU A 447 9.48 1.75 -25.42
N THR A 448 10.72 1.53 -25.00
CA THR A 448 11.89 2.23 -25.58
C THR A 448 12.92 1.33 -26.25
N ASP A 449 12.99 0.06 -25.90
CA ASP A 449 14.01 -0.86 -26.43
C ASP A 449 13.52 -1.50 -27.73
N GLU A 450 14.23 -1.24 -28.83
CA GLU A 450 13.95 -1.85 -30.14
C GLU A 450 14.13 -3.37 -30.14
N SER A 451 14.96 -3.93 -29.26
CA SER A 451 15.17 -5.37 -29.14
C SER A 451 14.11 -6.10 -28.30
N SER A 452 13.26 -5.36 -27.55
CA SER A 452 12.18 -6.00 -26.78
C SER A 452 11.24 -6.79 -27.69
N PRO A 453 10.96 -8.08 -27.42
CA PRO A 453 10.07 -8.87 -28.25
C PRO A 453 8.60 -8.42 -28.14
N VAL A 454 8.23 -7.81 -27.00
CA VAL A 454 6.92 -7.21 -26.78
C VAL A 454 7.01 -5.72 -27.09
N LYS A 455 6.04 -5.20 -27.85
CA LYS A 455 5.94 -3.78 -28.22
C LYS A 455 4.61 -3.19 -27.81
N ALA A 456 4.61 -1.94 -27.36
CA ALA A 456 3.40 -1.13 -27.29
C ALA A 456 3.01 -0.68 -28.70
N ILE A 457 1.76 -0.91 -29.10
CA ILE A 457 1.23 -0.52 -30.39
C ILE A 457 -0.02 0.34 -30.17
N SER A 458 0.02 1.57 -30.70
CA SER A 458 -1.15 2.45 -30.73
C SER A 458 -2.07 2.07 -31.89
N GLY A 459 -3.38 2.00 -31.64
CA GLY A 459 -4.38 1.78 -32.69
C GLY A 459 -4.21 0.46 -33.47
N PHE A 460 -3.82 -0.61 -32.80
CA PHE A 460 -3.74 -1.95 -33.38
C PHE A 460 -5.11 -2.40 -33.90
N LYS A 461 -5.18 -2.79 -35.18
CA LYS A 461 -6.43 -3.13 -35.87
C LYS A 461 -6.88 -4.56 -35.58
N ILE A 462 -8.15 -4.72 -35.26
CA ILE A 462 -8.85 -6.00 -35.05
C ILE A 462 -10.20 -5.88 -35.76
N GLY A 463 -10.28 -6.40 -36.99
CA GLY A 463 -11.39 -6.09 -37.90
C GLY A 463 -11.54 -4.57 -38.09
N ASP A 464 -12.77 -4.08 -37.91
CA ASP A 464 -13.11 -2.65 -37.99
C ASP A 464 -12.73 -1.83 -36.75
N ASN A 465 -12.24 -2.50 -35.70
CA ASN A 465 -11.92 -1.86 -34.43
C ASN A 465 -10.40 -1.60 -34.29
N CYS A 466 -10.05 -0.65 -33.44
CA CYS A 466 -8.66 -0.37 -33.04
C CYS A 466 -8.50 -0.44 -31.52
N LEU A 467 -7.36 -0.91 -31.01
CA LEU A 467 -6.99 -0.93 -29.59
C LEU A 467 -5.54 -0.50 -29.38
N ASN A 468 -5.24 0.12 -28.24
CA ASN A 468 -3.85 0.21 -27.78
C ASN A 468 -3.48 -1.07 -27.03
N VAL A 469 -2.41 -1.73 -27.47
CA VAL A 469 -2.06 -3.08 -27.00
C VAL A 469 -0.57 -3.22 -26.71
N PHE A 470 -0.23 -4.16 -25.84
CA PHE A 470 1.07 -4.82 -25.93
C PHE A 470 0.96 -6.02 -26.85
N ALA A 471 1.88 -6.17 -27.80
CA ALA A 471 1.85 -7.25 -28.77
C ALA A 471 3.23 -7.87 -29.02
N ILE A 472 3.22 -9.14 -29.43
CA ILE A 472 4.40 -9.92 -29.83
C ILE A 472 4.08 -10.68 -31.12
N LYS A 473 5.02 -10.67 -32.06
CA LYS A 473 4.95 -11.50 -33.27
C LYS A 473 5.55 -12.87 -32.99
N SER A 474 4.97 -13.91 -33.56
CA SER A 474 5.40 -15.29 -33.34
C SER A 474 5.19 -16.17 -34.56
N LYS A 475 6.12 -17.10 -34.79
CA LYS A 475 5.93 -18.19 -35.75
C LYS A 475 5.07 -19.30 -35.14
N PRO A 476 4.40 -20.14 -35.96
CA PRO A 476 3.53 -21.21 -35.46
C PRO A 476 4.18 -22.12 -34.41
N LYS A 477 5.47 -22.45 -34.57
CA LYS A 477 6.21 -23.32 -33.66
C LYS A 477 6.60 -22.66 -32.33
N GLU A 478 6.57 -21.33 -32.28
CA GLU A 478 7.02 -20.51 -31.13
C GLU A 478 5.82 -19.88 -30.38
N ARG A 479 4.59 -20.23 -30.77
CA ARG A 479 3.37 -19.61 -30.26
C ARG A 479 3.27 -19.69 -28.73
N ALA A 480 3.52 -20.87 -28.16
CA ALA A 480 3.45 -21.08 -26.71
C ALA A 480 4.45 -20.19 -25.97
N THR A 481 5.71 -20.18 -26.41
CA THR A 481 6.77 -19.32 -25.85
C THR A 481 6.44 -17.84 -25.97
N ALA A 482 5.84 -17.41 -27.08
CA ALA A 482 5.42 -16.03 -27.27
C ALA A 482 4.24 -15.65 -26.35
N THR A 483 3.27 -16.55 -26.14
CA THR A 483 2.20 -16.36 -25.16
C THR A 483 2.78 -16.21 -23.75
N ASP A 484 3.69 -17.10 -23.34
CA ASP A 484 4.35 -17.05 -22.03
C ASP A 484 5.10 -15.72 -21.85
N THR A 485 5.84 -15.30 -22.88
CA THR A 485 6.62 -14.06 -22.87
C THR A 485 5.72 -12.83 -22.73
N LEU A 486 4.61 -12.77 -23.47
CA LEU A 486 3.66 -11.66 -23.39
C LEU A 486 3.00 -11.59 -22.01
N ILE A 487 2.49 -12.72 -21.50
CA ILE A 487 1.85 -12.80 -20.19
C ILE A 487 2.84 -12.39 -19.08
N HIS A 488 4.04 -12.96 -19.08
CA HIS A 488 5.06 -12.64 -18.08
C HIS A 488 5.45 -11.16 -18.12
N THR A 489 5.63 -10.60 -19.32
CA THR A 489 5.96 -9.17 -19.48
C THR A 489 4.85 -8.28 -18.93
N CYS A 490 3.60 -8.54 -19.30
CA CYS A 490 2.47 -7.75 -18.84
C CYS A 490 2.22 -7.89 -17.33
N ILE A 491 2.37 -9.08 -16.74
CA ILE A 491 2.28 -9.29 -15.28
C ILE A 491 3.40 -8.54 -14.55
N SER A 492 4.63 -8.56 -15.09
CA SER A 492 5.77 -7.84 -14.51
C SER A 492 5.50 -6.34 -14.49
N ILE A 493 4.99 -5.78 -15.60
CA ILE A 493 4.58 -4.36 -15.67
C ILE A 493 3.50 -4.05 -14.63
N CYS A 494 2.45 -4.88 -14.55
CA CYS A 494 1.37 -4.70 -13.58
C CYS A 494 1.92 -4.69 -12.14
N THR A 495 2.79 -5.65 -11.81
CA THR A 495 3.38 -5.80 -10.46
C THR A 495 4.27 -4.61 -10.10
N GLU A 496 5.14 -4.18 -11.02
CA GLU A 496 6.04 -3.03 -10.81
C GLU A 496 5.25 -1.75 -10.53
N ILE A 497 4.22 -1.44 -11.34
CA ILE A 497 3.40 -0.23 -11.17
C ILE A 497 2.55 -0.32 -9.89
N ASN A 498 2.01 -1.50 -9.58
CA ASN A 498 1.16 -1.69 -8.41
C ASN A 498 1.94 -1.49 -7.09
N THR A 499 3.18 -1.97 -7.05
CA THR A 499 4.02 -1.98 -5.84
C THR A 499 4.66 -0.63 -5.50
N THR A 500 4.88 0.25 -6.48
CA THR A 500 5.56 1.55 -6.25
C THR A 500 4.62 2.72 -5.98
N ASN A 501 4.82 3.49 -4.91
CA ASN A 501 4.05 4.72 -4.62
C ASN A 501 4.41 5.91 -5.53
N HIS A 502 5.51 5.81 -6.30
CA HIS A 502 6.02 6.86 -7.18
C HIS A 502 5.30 6.95 -8.52
N LEU A 503 4.55 5.91 -8.92
CA LEU A 503 3.75 5.89 -10.14
C LEU A 503 2.24 5.96 -9.85
N ALA A 504 1.83 6.68 -8.80
CA ALA A 504 0.44 6.73 -8.34
C ALA A 504 -0.57 7.16 -9.42
N LEU A 505 -0.19 8.08 -10.32
CA LEU A 505 -1.01 8.47 -11.48
C LEU A 505 -1.24 7.29 -12.43
N TRP A 506 -0.18 6.57 -12.79
CA TRP A 506 -0.24 5.44 -13.71
C TRP A 506 -0.96 4.23 -13.10
N ARG A 507 -0.85 4.04 -11.79
CA ARG A 507 -1.60 3.03 -11.06
C ARG A 507 -3.11 3.23 -11.17
N ARG A 508 -3.59 4.48 -11.23
CA ARG A 508 -5.01 4.76 -11.51
C ARG A 508 -5.45 4.15 -12.84
N TYR A 509 -4.63 4.29 -13.88
CA TYR A 509 -4.93 3.71 -15.20
C TYR A 509 -4.75 2.19 -15.22
N LEU A 510 -3.87 1.64 -14.39
CA LEU A 510 -3.68 0.20 -14.26
C LEU A 510 -4.97 -0.53 -13.83
N GLN A 511 -5.89 0.15 -13.15
CA GLN A 511 -7.21 -0.40 -12.78
C GLN A 511 -8.05 -0.81 -13.99
N THR A 512 -7.76 -0.30 -15.19
CA THR A 512 -8.44 -0.70 -16.44
C THR A 512 -7.83 -1.94 -17.09
N VAL A 513 -6.68 -2.40 -16.60
CA VAL A 513 -5.88 -3.50 -17.14
C VAL A 513 -5.89 -4.68 -16.18
N TRP A 514 -5.70 -4.41 -14.90
CA TRP A 514 -5.73 -5.38 -13.80
C TRP A 514 -6.90 -5.06 -12.88
N LEU A 515 -7.96 -5.86 -13.00
CA LEU A 515 -9.14 -5.79 -12.16
C LEU A 515 -8.87 -6.44 -10.80
N HIS A 516 -8.00 -5.79 -10.02
CA HIS A 516 -7.48 -6.23 -8.72
C HIS A 516 -8.61 -6.71 -7.79
N LYS A 517 -8.47 -7.89 -7.14
CA LYS A 517 -9.51 -8.49 -6.27
C LYS A 517 -9.45 -7.98 -4.83
#